data_AF-A0A8H7NN84-F1
#
_entry.id   AF-A0A8H7NN84-F1
#
_cell.length_a   1.000
_cell.length_b   1.000
_cell.length_c   1.000
_cell.angle_alpha   90.00
_cell.angle_beta   90.00
_cell.angle_gamma   90.00
#
_symmetry.space_group_name_H-M   'P 1'
#
loop_
_entity.id
_entity.type
_entity.pdbx_description
1 polymer ?
#
loop_
_entity_poly.entity_id
_entity_poly.type
_entity_poly.pdbx_seq_one_letter_code
_entity_poly.pdbx_strand_id
1 'polypeptide(L)'
;MGLLSFATSVYNLDALDTRFSVSSTTPYQTVIDTRSDPAAKTEAAAKSRSRAQPSKWKTPEFFFYYVVVLFAVPYMFWVPYSVSGPEDPRWEKYSGYLSDGWMFGRKVDNTDAQYRTFRGNLPYMSALLLVHPLLRRVWDAVYPSAKKGQSGAARLEQRASYDYAFALLYLVALHGFSAFKVLLIFWLNYQVATKLPRKYIPFATWAFNIPVLFSNELCRGYHYYDIARHVAPALEPWGAWLDSYGGLISRWEVLFNLTILRLISFNLDYYWSLGQRGSSPIEKKQLNPAQLSERDRITIPADARDYSFRNYVGYAAYAPLYLVGPIITFNDYISQAKYRSSTIEGWRTVRYAVRFVLVLLAMEAILHFNYVGVISLVNPDWSSYTPAQLSLLSFFKLHIIWLKLLLPWRMFRLWSLVDGIDPREHGPLPQQQLQHPALLARLAPLLQPLAHPLHLRASGRLVVPDLEIHCSHHLNISSFIYLCSIVA
;
A
#
# COMPACT_ATOMS: atom_id res chain seq x y z
N MET A 1 -5.88 28.94 -9.65
CA MET A 1 -6.75 28.22 -8.68
C MET A 1 -6.51 28.82 -7.31
N GLY A 2 -7.56 29.19 -6.56
CA GLY A 2 -7.40 29.70 -5.20
C GLY A 2 -6.94 28.63 -4.20
N LEU A 3 -6.33 29.05 -3.08
CA LEU A 3 -5.77 28.17 -2.06
C LEU A 3 -6.81 27.22 -1.46
N LEU A 4 -8.02 27.70 -1.20
CA LEU A 4 -9.16 26.90 -0.74
C LEU A 4 -9.56 25.83 -1.76
N SER A 5 -9.63 26.18 -3.05
CA SER A 5 -9.97 25.22 -4.12
C SER A 5 -8.91 24.12 -4.24
N PHE A 6 -7.63 24.46 -4.06
CA PHE A 6 -6.57 23.45 -4.00
C PHE A 6 -6.73 22.53 -2.80
N ALA A 7 -6.94 23.08 -1.60
CA ALA A 7 -7.14 22.30 -0.37
C ALA A 7 -8.30 21.32 -0.48
N THR A 8 -9.46 21.76 -0.99
CA THR A 8 -10.60 20.87 -1.27
C THR A 8 -10.23 19.78 -2.27
N SER A 9 -9.45 20.12 -3.31
CA SER A 9 -9.09 19.18 -4.37
C SER A 9 -8.12 18.06 -3.94
N VAL A 10 -7.35 18.26 -2.87
CA VAL A 10 -6.46 17.22 -2.28
C VAL A 10 -7.26 16.00 -1.81
N TYR A 11 -8.50 16.24 -1.39
CA TYR A 11 -9.40 15.21 -0.86
C TYR A 11 -10.32 14.58 -1.89
N ASN A 12 -10.25 15.00 -3.16
CA ASN A 12 -10.98 14.34 -4.23
C ASN A 12 -10.57 12.87 -4.33
N LEU A 13 -11.53 11.98 -4.57
CA LEU A 13 -11.29 10.55 -4.73
C LEU A 13 -10.30 10.28 -5.88
N ASP A 14 -10.39 11.04 -6.97
CA ASP A 14 -9.46 10.98 -8.10
C ASP A 14 -8.02 11.31 -7.71
N ALA A 15 -7.82 12.19 -6.73
CA ALA A 15 -6.48 12.53 -6.24
C ALA A 15 -5.86 11.40 -5.42
N LEU A 16 -6.68 10.53 -4.83
CA LEU A 16 -6.25 9.31 -4.13
C LEU A 16 -5.96 8.20 -5.14
N ASP A 17 -7.00 7.71 -5.80
CA ASP A 17 -6.91 6.70 -6.85
C ASP A 17 -8.10 6.86 -7.81
N THR A 18 -7.81 6.90 -9.11
CA THR A 18 -8.84 7.00 -10.15
C THR A 18 -9.78 5.81 -10.21
N ARG A 19 -9.38 4.67 -9.64
CA ARG A 19 -10.21 3.46 -9.57
C ARG A 19 -11.43 3.65 -8.67
N PHE A 20 -11.47 4.69 -7.85
CA PHE A 20 -12.65 5.02 -7.03
C PHE A 20 -13.74 5.77 -7.80
N SER A 21 -13.42 6.34 -8.96
CA SER A 21 -14.36 7.13 -9.77
C SER A 21 -14.54 6.60 -11.19
N VAL A 22 -13.60 5.82 -11.69
CA VAL A 22 -13.59 5.29 -13.05
C VAL A 22 -13.61 3.76 -13.02
N SER A 23 -14.49 3.17 -13.82
CA SER A 23 -14.56 1.71 -14.00
C SER A 23 -13.25 1.17 -14.57
N SER A 24 -12.83 -0.01 -14.11
CA SER A 24 -11.62 -0.69 -14.60
C SER A 24 -11.67 -1.04 -16.08
N THR A 25 -12.86 -1.08 -16.68
CA THR A 25 -13.08 -1.34 -18.12
C THR A 25 -13.04 -0.09 -18.99
N THR A 26 -12.97 1.11 -18.40
CA THR A 26 -12.98 2.37 -19.14
C THR A 26 -11.54 2.88 -19.31
N PRO A 27 -11.07 3.10 -20.55
CA PRO A 27 -9.79 3.78 -20.78
C PRO A 27 -9.77 5.17 -20.15
N TYR A 28 -8.79 5.44 -19.29
CA TYR A 28 -8.76 6.71 -18.55
C TYR A 28 -8.59 7.94 -19.45
N GLN A 29 -8.01 7.77 -20.65
CA GLN A 29 -7.91 8.86 -21.62
C GLN A 29 -9.29 9.44 -21.98
N THR A 30 -10.32 8.60 -22.11
CA THR A 30 -11.68 9.07 -22.40
C THR A 30 -12.22 9.99 -21.29
N VAL A 31 -11.81 9.76 -20.04
CA VAL A 31 -12.19 10.61 -18.89
C VAL A 31 -11.47 11.96 -18.98
N ILE A 32 -10.21 11.97 -19.39
CA ILE A 32 -9.46 13.21 -19.63
C ILE A 32 -10.10 14.01 -20.77
N ASP A 33 -10.42 13.35 -21.88
CA ASP A 33 -11.02 14.01 -23.06
C ASP A 33 -12.41 14.58 -22.72
N THR A 34 -13.20 13.84 -21.93
CA THR A 34 -14.50 14.30 -21.40
C THR A 34 -14.33 15.49 -20.45
N ARG A 35 -13.23 15.58 -19.70
CA ARG A 35 -12.92 16.75 -18.85
C ARG A 35 -12.49 17.96 -19.67
N SER A 36 -12.06 17.83 -20.92
CA SER A 36 -11.79 18.99 -21.77
C SER A 36 -13.04 19.51 -22.50
N ASP A 37 -14.07 18.66 -22.69
CA ASP A 37 -15.30 19.04 -23.38
C ASP A 37 -16.32 19.77 -22.45
N PRO A 38 -16.64 21.05 -22.70
CA PRO A 38 -17.61 21.81 -21.92
C PRO A 38 -19.04 21.25 -22.02
N ALA A 39 -19.43 20.69 -23.17
CA ALA A 39 -20.76 20.13 -23.39
C ALA A 39 -20.92 18.84 -22.59
N ALA A 40 -19.95 17.92 -22.70
CA ALA A 40 -19.96 16.67 -21.95
C ALA A 40 -19.90 16.89 -20.43
N LYS A 41 -19.17 17.91 -19.94
CA LYS A 41 -19.21 18.32 -18.53
C LYS A 41 -20.61 18.74 -18.08
N THR A 42 -21.29 19.54 -18.88
CA THR A 42 -22.63 20.06 -18.56
C THR A 42 -23.64 18.93 -18.55
N GLU A 43 -23.56 18.02 -19.52
CA GLU A 43 -24.41 16.83 -19.61
C GLU A 43 -24.18 15.86 -18.44
N ALA A 44 -22.92 15.57 -18.10
CA ALA A 44 -22.58 14.74 -16.95
C ALA A 44 -23.05 15.37 -15.62
N ALA A 45 -22.91 16.70 -15.47
CA ALA A 45 -23.41 17.43 -14.31
C ALA A 45 -24.95 17.39 -14.25
N ALA A 46 -25.65 17.53 -15.37
CA ALA A 46 -27.10 17.41 -15.45
C ALA A 46 -27.58 16.00 -15.09
N LYS A 47 -26.94 14.96 -15.63
CA LYS A 47 -27.25 13.55 -15.37
C LYS A 47 -26.96 13.13 -13.92
N SER A 48 -25.90 13.67 -13.32
CA SER A 48 -25.62 13.43 -11.90
C SER A 48 -26.63 14.14 -11.01
N ARG A 49 -27.01 15.38 -11.33
CA ARG A 49 -28.07 16.12 -10.61
C ARG A 49 -29.42 15.44 -10.72
N SER A 50 -29.79 14.92 -11.89
CA SER A 50 -31.07 14.23 -12.09
C SER A 50 -31.17 12.92 -11.30
N ARG A 51 -30.02 12.28 -11.00
CA ARG A 51 -29.94 11.06 -10.20
C ARG A 51 -29.70 11.33 -8.71
N ALA A 52 -29.29 12.53 -8.35
CA ALA A 52 -28.95 12.88 -6.97
C ALA A 52 -30.21 13.13 -6.13
N GLN A 53 -30.25 12.53 -4.94
CA GLN A 53 -31.25 12.85 -3.93
C GLN A 53 -31.02 14.27 -3.38
N PRO A 54 -32.07 14.94 -2.88
CA PRO A 54 -31.92 16.26 -2.28
C PRO A 54 -30.92 16.23 -1.12
N SER A 55 -30.18 17.33 -0.98
CA SER A 55 -29.16 17.44 0.05
C SER A 55 -29.76 17.34 1.45
N LYS A 56 -29.23 16.42 2.26
CA LYS A 56 -29.57 16.31 3.69
C LYS A 56 -28.71 17.18 4.61
N TRP A 57 -27.76 17.96 4.07
CA TRP A 57 -26.79 18.75 4.87
C TRP A 57 -27.46 19.83 5.74
N LYS A 58 -28.69 20.25 5.41
CA LYS A 58 -29.45 21.29 6.12
C LYS A 58 -30.65 20.75 6.89
N THR A 59 -30.75 19.45 7.12
CA THR A 59 -31.83 18.88 7.93
C THR A 59 -31.53 19.09 9.42
N PRO A 60 -32.55 19.19 10.30
CA PRO A 60 -32.33 19.33 11.75
C PRO A 60 -31.53 18.15 12.33
N GLU A 61 -31.76 16.94 11.82
CA GLU A 61 -30.97 15.75 12.13
C GLU A 61 -29.47 15.97 11.82
N PHE A 62 -29.16 16.54 10.65
CA PHE A 62 -27.77 16.76 10.27
C PHE A 62 -27.11 17.90 11.08
N PHE A 63 -27.89 18.92 11.46
CA PHE A 63 -27.43 19.93 12.43
C PHE A 63 -27.10 19.31 13.80
N PHE A 64 -27.91 18.36 14.29
CA PHE A 64 -27.58 17.60 15.49
C PHE A 64 -26.26 16.84 15.34
N TYR A 65 -26.01 16.20 14.20
CA TYR A 65 -24.72 15.55 13.94
C TYR A 65 -23.54 16.52 13.93
N TYR A 66 -23.70 17.73 13.38
CA TYR A 66 -22.66 18.76 13.46
C TYR A 66 -22.32 19.12 14.90
N VAL A 67 -23.34 19.29 15.75
CA VAL A 67 -23.15 19.55 17.19
C VAL A 67 -22.42 18.38 17.85
N VAL A 68 -22.86 17.14 17.61
CA VAL A 68 -22.20 15.94 18.16
C VAL A 68 -20.73 15.90 17.74
N VAL A 69 -20.42 16.11 16.46
CA VAL A 69 -19.03 16.11 15.95
C VAL A 69 -18.20 17.24 16.56
N LEU A 70 -18.78 18.43 16.68
CA LEU A 70 -18.12 19.61 17.25
C LEU A 70 -17.63 19.38 18.68
N PHE A 71 -18.37 18.63 19.49
CA PHE A 71 -17.97 18.32 20.87
C PHE A 71 -17.24 16.99 21.01
N ALA A 72 -17.71 15.95 20.31
CA ALA A 72 -17.14 14.60 20.42
C ALA A 72 -15.71 14.53 19.90
N VAL A 73 -15.39 15.15 18.75
CA VAL A 73 -14.04 15.05 18.19
C VAL A 73 -13.00 15.73 19.08
N PRO A 74 -13.16 16.99 19.54
CA PRO A 74 -12.24 17.57 20.51
C PRO A 74 -12.13 16.75 21.80
N TYR A 75 -13.26 16.23 22.32
CA TYR A 75 -13.26 15.38 23.50
C TYR A 75 -12.47 14.08 23.30
N MET A 76 -12.58 13.46 22.12
CA MET A 76 -11.81 12.26 21.77
C MET A 76 -10.31 12.51 21.83
N PHE A 77 -9.83 13.67 21.38
CA PHE A 77 -8.40 14.03 21.48
C PHE A 77 -8.00 14.49 22.89
N TRP A 78 -8.90 15.21 23.58
CA TRP A 78 -8.63 15.75 24.91
C TRP A 78 -8.38 14.66 25.96
N VAL A 79 -9.16 13.57 25.94
CA VAL A 79 -9.04 12.53 26.98
C VAL A 79 -7.66 11.82 26.94
N PRO A 80 -7.18 11.27 25.81
CA PRO A 80 -5.82 10.73 25.71
C PRO A 80 -4.75 11.78 25.97
N TYR A 81 -4.96 13.04 25.55
CA TYR A 81 -4.05 14.13 25.83
C TYR A 81 -3.90 14.39 27.34
N SER A 82 -5.01 14.42 28.09
CA SER A 82 -5.02 14.68 29.54
C SER A 82 -4.26 13.63 30.35
N VAL A 83 -4.15 12.40 29.84
CA VAL A 83 -3.37 11.32 30.47
C VAL A 83 -1.96 11.20 29.91
N SER A 84 -1.60 12.05 28.93
CA SER A 84 -0.33 12.09 28.21
C SER A 84 0.50 13.32 28.60
N GLY A 85 0.59 13.63 29.89
CA GLY A 85 1.35 14.79 30.36
C GLY A 85 1.82 14.68 31.82
N PRO A 86 2.71 15.60 32.25
CA PRO A 86 3.28 15.60 33.61
C PRO A 86 2.25 15.74 34.73
N GLU A 87 1.07 16.28 34.41
CA GLU A 87 -0.04 16.44 35.36
C GLU A 87 -0.74 15.11 35.68
N ASP A 88 -0.55 14.07 34.86
CA ASP A 88 -1.14 12.76 35.10
C ASP A 88 -0.35 12.02 36.20
N PRO A 89 -1.00 11.45 37.23
CA PRO A 89 -0.32 10.72 38.32
C PRO A 89 0.53 9.53 37.85
N ARG A 90 0.32 9.04 36.63
CA ARG A 90 1.04 7.89 36.05
C ARG A 90 2.21 8.31 35.18
N TRP A 91 2.47 9.61 35.01
CA TRP A 91 3.53 10.17 34.17
C TRP A 91 4.89 9.49 34.38
N GLU A 92 5.32 9.39 35.63
CA GLU A 92 6.63 8.81 36.00
C GLU A 92 6.81 7.35 35.55
N LYS A 93 5.72 6.62 35.30
CA LYS A 93 5.79 5.22 34.84
C LYS A 93 6.23 5.10 33.39
N TYR A 94 5.99 6.11 32.56
CA TYR A 94 6.24 6.04 31.12
C TYR A 94 7.12 7.17 30.56
N SER A 95 7.30 8.26 31.30
CA SER A 95 8.05 9.45 30.87
C SER A 95 9.48 9.14 30.40
N GLY A 96 10.15 8.19 31.07
CA GLY A 96 11.52 7.78 30.76
C GLY A 96 11.72 7.10 29.39
N TYR A 97 10.64 6.64 28.76
CA TYR A 97 10.69 6.00 27.43
C TYR A 97 10.38 6.98 26.29
N LEU A 98 9.94 8.21 26.63
CA LEU A 98 9.66 9.24 25.65
C LEU A 98 10.96 9.89 25.17
N SER A 99 11.05 10.13 23.87
CA SER A 99 12.18 10.87 23.27
C SER A 99 11.86 12.36 23.20
N ASP A 100 12.88 13.19 23.03
CA ASP A 100 12.65 14.61 22.77
C ASP A 100 11.94 14.79 21.42
N GLY A 101 10.89 15.59 21.44
CA GLY A 101 10.06 15.88 20.28
C GLY A 101 10.35 17.26 19.70
N TRP A 102 9.79 17.52 18.53
CA TRP A 102 10.01 18.77 17.80
C TRP A 102 8.78 19.68 17.78
N MET A 103 7.63 19.16 18.24
CA MET A 103 6.35 19.85 18.12
C MET A 103 5.94 20.50 19.46
N PHE A 104 5.82 21.83 19.47
CA PHE A 104 5.35 22.65 20.60
C PHE A 104 6.01 22.33 21.97
N GLY A 105 7.31 21.99 21.96
CA GLY A 105 8.05 21.65 23.19
C GLY A 105 7.64 20.33 23.85
N ARG A 106 6.79 19.53 23.19
CA ARG A 106 6.38 18.23 23.71
C ARG A 106 7.35 17.12 23.30
N LYS A 107 7.40 16.08 24.14
CA LYS A 107 8.10 14.83 23.83
C LYS A 107 7.36 14.05 22.75
N VAL A 108 8.00 13.01 22.23
CA VAL A 108 7.43 12.14 21.20
C VAL A 108 7.47 10.68 21.63
N ASP A 109 6.34 10.00 21.45
CA ASP A 109 6.24 8.55 21.62
C ASP A 109 6.81 7.83 20.40
N ASN A 110 8.11 7.52 20.45
CA ASN A 110 8.83 6.81 19.40
C ASN A 110 9.07 5.33 19.76
N THR A 111 8.15 4.73 20.52
CA THR A 111 8.32 3.37 21.06
C THR A 111 8.04 2.26 20.03
N ASP A 112 7.13 2.49 19.06
CA ASP A 112 6.82 1.52 18.01
C ASP A 112 8.02 1.31 17.07
N ALA A 113 8.60 0.10 17.07
CA ALA A 113 9.81 -0.22 16.32
C ALA A 113 9.64 -0.08 14.79
N GLN A 114 8.45 -0.39 14.26
CA GLN A 114 8.17 -0.33 12.82
C GLN A 114 8.12 1.12 12.36
N TYR A 115 7.35 1.96 13.07
CA TYR A 115 7.27 3.38 12.74
C TYR A 115 8.59 4.10 12.99
N ARG A 116 9.30 3.81 14.09
CA ARG A 116 10.62 4.36 14.37
C ARG A 116 11.61 4.07 13.25
N THR A 117 11.63 2.84 12.73
CA THR A 117 12.48 2.46 11.60
C THR A 117 12.11 3.23 10.33
N PHE A 118 10.81 3.35 10.02
CA PHE A 118 10.33 4.15 8.89
C PHE A 118 10.71 5.63 9.02
N ARG A 119 10.44 6.24 10.19
CA ARG A 119 10.72 7.64 10.52
C ARG A 119 12.21 7.96 10.41
N GLY A 120 13.07 7.11 10.97
CA GLY A 120 14.52 7.27 10.89
C GLY A 120 15.07 7.15 9.46
N ASN A 121 14.44 6.33 8.61
CA ASN A 121 14.84 6.17 7.21
C ASN A 121 14.15 7.15 6.24
N LEU A 122 13.20 7.96 6.72
CA LEU A 122 12.38 8.82 5.87
C LEU A 122 13.21 9.80 5.00
N PRO A 123 14.30 10.42 5.50
CA PRO A 123 15.15 11.27 4.66
C PRO A 123 15.81 10.51 3.51
N TYR A 124 16.34 9.31 3.76
CA TYR A 124 16.98 8.47 2.74
C TYR A 124 15.96 7.98 1.70
N MET A 125 14.77 7.58 2.14
CA MET A 125 13.70 7.16 1.22
C MET A 125 13.16 8.34 0.40
N SER A 126 13.07 9.54 0.99
CA SER A 126 12.70 10.76 0.27
C SER A 126 13.76 11.16 -0.76
N ALA A 127 15.05 11.00 -0.43
CA ALA A 127 16.13 11.22 -1.38
C ALA A 127 16.05 10.22 -2.55
N LEU A 128 15.83 8.93 -2.29
CA LEU A 128 15.65 7.92 -3.34
C LEU A 128 14.45 8.21 -4.23
N LEU A 129 13.32 8.63 -3.65
CA LEU A 129 12.12 9.02 -4.38
C LEU A 129 12.40 10.10 -5.44
N LEU A 130 13.31 11.04 -5.15
CA LEU A 130 13.72 12.10 -6.07
C LEU A 130 14.85 11.67 -7.01
N VAL A 131 15.89 11.02 -6.47
CA VAL A 131 17.12 10.68 -7.19
C VAL A 131 16.88 9.56 -8.21
N HIS A 132 16.12 8.52 -7.88
CA HIS A 132 15.89 7.39 -8.80
C HIS A 132 15.26 7.83 -10.14
N PRO A 133 14.14 8.60 -10.17
CA PRO A 133 13.59 9.11 -11.43
C PRO A 133 14.54 10.06 -12.18
N LEU A 134 15.39 10.81 -11.46
CA LEU A 134 16.41 11.67 -12.09
C LEU A 134 17.52 10.84 -12.74
N LEU A 135 18.01 9.81 -12.07
CA LEU A 135 18.98 8.86 -12.62
C LEU A 135 18.44 8.18 -13.87
N ARG A 136 17.14 7.85 -13.91
CA ARG A 136 16.50 7.34 -15.13
C ARG A 136 16.56 8.35 -16.28
N ARG A 137 16.27 9.63 -16.02
CA ARG A 137 16.36 10.68 -17.07
C ARG A 137 17.80 10.85 -17.57
N VAL A 138 18.79 10.78 -16.68
CA VAL A 138 20.20 10.81 -17.05
C VAL A 138 20.55 9.59 -17.92
N TRP A 139 20.11 8.40 -17.51
CA TRP A 139 20.27 7.17 -18.30
C TRP A 139 19.68 7.30 -19.71
N ASP A 140 18.44 7.80 -19.82
CA ASP A 140 17.75 7.97 -21.11
C ASP A 140 18.46 8.99 -22.01
N ALA A 141 19.10 10.01 -21.41
CA ALA A 141 19.89 11.01 -22.14
C ALA A 141 21.25 10.45 -22.62
N VAL A 142 21.89 9.60 -21.83
CA VAL A 142 23.19 8.97 -22.16
C VAL A 142 23.01 7.80 -23.14
N TYR A 143 21.91 7.05 -23.03
CA TYR A 143 21.60 5.88 -23.85
C TYR A 143 20.30 6.09 -24.66
N PRO A 144 20.30 6.99 -25.67
CA PRO A 144 19.11 7.30 -26.45
C PRO A 144 18.66 6.10 -27.29
N SER A 145 17.35 5.89 -27.40
CA SER A 145 16.80 4.77 -28.16
C SER A 145 16.96 5.00 -29.66
N ALA A 146 17.62 4.07 -30.34
CA ALA A 146 17.81 4.10 -31.79
C ALA A 146 16.50 3.90 -32.59
N LYS A 147 15.43 3.39 -31.95
CA LYS A 147 14.20 2.96 -32.63
C LYS A 147 13.09 4.02 -32.56
N LYS A 148 13.28 5.16 -33.24
CA LYS A 148 12.30 6.26 -33.29
C LYS A 148 10.89 5.88 -33.82
N GLY A 149 10.77 4.79 -34.58
CA GLY A 149 9.49 4.35 -35.19
C GLY A 149 8.64 3.33 -34.41
N GLN A 150 9.17 2.69 -33.36
CA GLN A 150 8.45 1.73 -32.51
C GLN A 150 8.34 2.27 -31.07
N SER A 151 7.65 3.38 -30.90
CA SER A 151 7.69 4.20 -29.67
C SER A 151 7.53 3.39 -28.37
N GLY A 152 6.59 2.43 -28.33
CA GLY A 152 6.37 1.59 -27.15
C GLY A 152 7.50 0.59 -26.86
N ALA A 153 7.97 -0.15 -27.88
CA ALA A 153 9.04 -1.14 -27.69
C ALA A 153 10.40 -0.47 -27.42
N ALA A 154 10.65 0.66 -28.09
CA ALA A 154 11.83 1.51 -27.87
C ALA A 154 11.90 2.03 -26.43
N ARG A 155 10.76 2.49 -25.89
CA ARG A 155 10.64 2.94 -24.50
C ARG A 155 10.82 1.79 -23.51
N LEU A 156 10.19 0.63 -23.76
CA LEU A 156 10.37 -0.55 -22.91
C LEU A 156 11.84 -0.96 -22.83
N GLU A 157 12.56 -0.96 -23.95
CA GLU A 157 13.97 -1.34 -23.99
C GLU A 157 14.85 -0.45 -23.11
N GLN A 158 14.70 0.87 -23.23
CA GLN A 158 15.43 1.83 -22.39
C GLN A 158 15.08 1.66 -20.91
N ARG A 159 13.78 1.62 -20.62
CA ARG A 159 13.26 1.51 -19.26
C ARG A 159 13.69 0.23 -18.58
N ALA A 160 13.49 -0.92 -19.24
CA ALA A 160 13.84 -2.22 -18.68
C ALA A 160 15.36 -2.40 -18.50
N SER A 161 16.18 -1.77 -19.35
CA SER A 161 17.64 -1.78 -19.19
C SER A 161 18.06 -1.01 -17.93
N TYR A 162 17.49 0.17 -17.72
CA TYR A 162 17.69 0.92 -16.48
C TYR A 162 17.15 0.16 -15.26
N ASP A 163 15.91 -0.32 -15.31
CA ASP A 163 15.27 -1.03 -14.19
C ASP A 163 16.06 -2.26 -13.78
N TYR A 164 16.57 -3.02 -14.76
CA TYR A 164 17.42 -4.18 -14.51
C TYR A 164 18.74 -3.80 -13.85
N ALA A 165 19.48 -2.83 -14.42
CA ALA A 165 20.76 -2.40 -13.87
C ALA A 165 20.60 -1.80 -12.47
N PHE A 166 19.59 -0.95 -12.28
CA PHE A 166 19.26 -0.36 -10.99
C PHE A 166 18.82 -1.43 -9.99
N ALA A 167 18.01 -2.41 -10.38
CA ALA A 167 17.59 -3.51 -9.51
C ALA A 167 18.80 -4.30 -8.97
N LEU A 168 19.79 -4.61 -9.80
CA LEU A 168 21.00 -5.31 -9.34
C LEU A 168 21.78 -4.48 -8.32
N LEU A 169 22.03 -3.20 -8.62
CA LEU A 169 22.70 -2.28 -7.71
C LEU A 169 21.91 -2.12 -6.40
N TYR A 170 20.59 -1.97 -6.51
CA TYR A 170 19.69 -1.75 -5.39
C TYR A 170 19.62 -2.98 -4.47
N LEU A 171 19.57 -4.19 -5.02
CA LEU A 171 19.62 -5.42 -4.23
C LEU A 171 20.93 -5.56 -3.46
N VAL A 172 22.07 -5.26 -4.09
CA VAL A 172 23.38 -5.28 -3.41
C VAL A 172 23.45 -4.21 -2.32
N ALA A 173 22.98 -2.99 -2.59
CA ALA A 173 22.95 -1.93 -1.58
C ALA A 173 22.05 -2.27 -0.38
N LEU A 174 20.88 -2.88 -0.64
CA LEU A 174 19.95 -3.26 0.41
C LEU A 174 20.41 -4.49 1.19
N HIS A 175 20.94 -5.51 0.54
CA HIS A 175 21.11 -6.84 1.16
C HIS A 175 22.55 -7.35 1.16
N GLY A 176 23.50 -6.58 0.63
CA GLY A 176 24.90 -6.97 0.51
C GLY A 176 25.06 -8.32 -0.20
N PHE A 177 25.78 -9.27 0.40
CA PHE A 177 25.95 -10.60 -0.20
C PHE A 177 24.65 -11.40 -0.27
N SER A 178 23.69 -11.18 0.62
CA SER A 178 22.38 -11.86 0.55
C SER A 178 21.60 -11.53 -0.73
N ALA A 179 21.99 -10.50 -1.49
CA ALA A 179 21.48 -10.27 -2.84
C ALA A 179 21.64 -11.48 -3.76
N PHE A 180 22.71 -12.27 -3.63
CA PHE A 180 22.89 -13.50 -4.41
C PHE A 180 21.82 -14.55 -4.11
N LYS A 181 21.40 -14.68 -2.84
CA LYS A 181 20.30 -15.59 -2.43
C LYS A 181 18.99 -15.16 -3.07
N VAL A 182 18.68 -13.86 -3.03
CA VAL A 182 17.49 -13.27 -3.67
C VAL A 182 17.49 -13.51 -5.18
N LEU A 183 18.61 -13.22 -5.85
CA LEU A 183 18.76 -13.43 -7.30
C LEU A 183 18.67 -14.91 -7.69
N LEU A 184 19.17 -15.83 -6.84
CA LEU A 184 19.01 -17.26 -7.05
C LEU A 184 17.53 -17.68 -6.99
N ILE A 185 16.77 -17.20 -6.00
CA ILE A 185 15.33 -17.45 -5.92
C ILE A 185 14.62 -16.90 -7.16
N PHE A 186 15.00 -15.71 -7.62
CA PHE A 186 14.45 -15.11 -8.84
C PHE A 186 14.71 -16.01 -10.05
N TRP A 187 15.96 -16.44 -10.23
CA TRP A 187 16.36 -17.30 -11.34
C TRP A 187 15.63 -18.64 -11.31
N LEU A 188 15.57 -19.33 -10.17
CA LEU A 188 14.85 -20.59 -10.01
C LEU A 188 13.36 -20.45 -10.35
N ASN A 189 12.71 -19.40 -9.83
CA ASN A 189 11.32 -19.13 -10.13
C ASN A 189 11.08 -18.87 -11.64
N TYR A 190 11.98 -18.11 -12.28
CA TYR A 190 11.91 -17.88 -13.73
C TYR A 190 12.05 -19.18 -14.54
N GLN A 191 12.92 -20.11 -14.11
CA GLN A 191 13.01 -21.43 -14.74
C GLN A 191 11.72 -22.23 -14.57
N VAL A 192 11.07 -22.17 -13.40
CA VAL A 192 9.77 -22.82 -13.15
C VAL A 192 8.72 -22.36 -14.16
N ALA A 193 8.65 -21.06 -14.47
CA ALA A 193 7.76 -20.56 -15.51
C ALA A 193 8.17 -21.01 -16.91
N THR A 194 9.43 -20.80 -17.29
CA THR A 194 9.83 -20.78 -18.71
C THR A 194 10.32 -22.12 -19.24
N LYS A 195 10.72 -23.07 -18.39
CA LYS A 195 11.25 -24.39 -18.80
C LYS A 195 10.26 -25.53 -18.64
N LEU A 196 9.22 -25.37 -17.81
CA LEU A 196 8.25 -26.43 -17.59
C LEU A 196 7.17 -26.46 -18.69
N PRO A 197 6.64 -27.66 -19.02
CA PRO A 197 5.45 -27.75 -19.86
C PRO A 197 4.28 -26.98 -19.24
N ARG A 198 3.52 -26.26 -20.08
CA ARG A 198 2.42 -25.37 -19.66
C ARG A 198 1.50 -25.97 -18.58
N LYS A 199 1.13 -27.25 -18.70
CA LYS A 199 0.22 -27.93 -17.76
C LYS A 199 0.75 -27.99 -16.32
N TYR A 200 2.06 -27.94 -16.12
CA TYR A 200 2.67 -28.04 -14.79
C TYR A 200 3.01 -26.68 -14.17
N ILE A 201 3.06 -25.60 -14.96
CA ILE A 201 3.50 -24.27 -14.49
C ILE A 201 2.72 -23.80 -13.25
N PRO A 202 1.36 -23.84 -13.20
CA PRO A 202 0.65 -23.33 -12.05
C PRO A 202 0.95 -24.12 -10.77
N PHE A 203 0.94 -25.46 -10.86
CA PHE A 203 1.24 -26.32 -9.71
C PHE A 203 2.69 -26.12 -9.22
N ALA A 204 3.66 -26.16 -10.14
CA ALA A 204 5.07 -25.95 -9.81
C ALA A 204 5.34 -24.56 -9.24
N THR A 205 4.60 -23.53 -9.68
CA THR A 205 4.68 -22.18 -9.11
C THR A 205 4.31 -22.17 -7.64
N TRP A 206 3.18 -22.76 -7.25
CA TRP A 206 2.78 -22.81 -5.85
C TRP A 206 3.69 -23.74 -5.03
N ALA A 207 4.05 -24.90 -5.58
CA ALA A 207 4.94 -25.86 -4.95
C ALA A 207 6.37 -25.32 -4.76
N PHE A 208 6.81 -24.35 -5.55
CA PHE A 208 8.08 -23.64 -5.34
C PHE A 208 7.94 -22.48 -4.35
N ASN A 209 6.97 -21.58 -4.57
CA ASN A 209 6.91 -20.32 -3.83
C ASN A 209 6.45 -20.47 -2.38
N ILE A 210 5.54 -21.42 -2.09
CA ILE A 210 5.07 -21.64 -0.70
C ILE A 210 6.21 -22.15 0.18
N PRO A 211 6.94 -23.24 -0.17
CA PRO A 211 8.08 -23.66 0.62
C PRO A 211 9.16 -22.60 0.76
N VAL A 212 9.48 -21.84 -0.31
CA VAL A 212 10.44 -20.73 -0.22
C VAL A 212 10.00 -19.69 0.82
N LEU A 213 8.71 -19.36 0.89
CA LEU A 213 8.19 -18.42 1.90
C LEU A 213 8.42 -18.94 3.33
N PHE A 214 8.13 -20.22 3.59
CA PHE A 214 8.37 -20.83 4.90
C PHE A 214 9.85 -20.97 5.21
N SER A 215 10.66 -21.43 4.25
CA SER A 215 12.10 -21.59 4.40
C SER A 215 12.80 -20.26 4.68
N ASN A 216 12.36 -19.16 4.04
CA ASN A 216 12.89 -17.83 4.30
C ASN A 216 12.71 -17.42 5.78
N GLU A 217 11.53 -17.67 6.36
CA GLU A 217 11.22 -17.35 7.75
C GLU A 217 11.90 -18.32 8.74
N LEU A 218 11.76 -19.64 8.51
CA LEU A 218 12.29 -20.68 9.39
C LEU A 218 13.82 -20.68 9.44
N CYS A 219 14.47 -20.37 8.32
CA CYS A 219 15.93 -20.28 8.22
C CYS A 219 16.46 -18.84 8.35
N ARG A 220 15.61 -17.86 8.73
CA ARG A 220 15.98 -16.45 8.94
C ARG A 220 16.84 -15.86 7.81
N GLY A 221 16.45 -16.10 6.56
CA GLY A 221 17.16 -15.57 5.38
C GLY A 221 18.45 -16.31 4.99
N TYR A 222 18.65 -17.54 5.50
CA TYR A 222 19.74 -18.47 5.17
C TYR A 222 21.13 -17.87 5.43
N HIS A 223 21.52 -17.69 6.68
CA HIS A 223 22.88 -17.20 7.01
C HIS A 223 23.97 -18.04 6.33
N TYR A 224 24.94 -17.37 5.71
CA TYR A 224 26.07 -18.02 5.04
C TYR A 224 26.90 -18.84 6.03
N TYR A 225 27.01 -18.39 7.27
CA TYR A 225 27.62 -19.14 8.36
C TYR A 225 26.97 -20.52 8.54
N ASP A 226 25.63 -20.58 8.65
CA ASP A 226 24.90 -21.84 8.84
C ASP A 226 25.05 -22.77 7.63
N ILE A 227 24.99 -22.21 6.41
CA ILE A 227 25.21 -22.98 5.17
C ILE A 227 26.63 -23.58 5.17
N ALA A 228 27.65 -22.76 5.46
CA ALA A 228 29.04 -23.20 5.48
C ALA A 228 29.26 -24.27 6.55
N ARG A 229 28.73 -24.07 7.76
CA ARG A 229 28.81 -25.04 8.85
C ARG A 229 28.25 -26.43 8.48
N HIS A 230 27.19 -26.49 7.67
CA HIS A 230 26.59 -27.76 7.26
C HIS A 230 27.23 -28.38 6.01
N VAL A 231 27.62 -27.57 5.03
CA VAL A 231 28.04 -28.07 3.70
C VAL A 231 29.57 -28.08 3.54
N ALA A 232 30.26 -27.12 4.14
CA ALA A 232 31.71 -26.96 4.01
C ALA A 232 32.31 -26.31 5.27
N PRO A 233 32.46 -27.06 6.38
CA PRO A 233 32.84 -26.49 7.69
C PRO A 233 34.14 -25.68 7.67
N ALA A 234 35.08 -26.01 6.78
CA ALA A 234 36.34 -25.27 6.59
C ALA A 234 36.12 -23.80 6.12
N LEU A 235 34.95 -23.48 5.56
CA LEU A 235 34.59 -22.13 5.10
C LEU A 235 33.70 -21.38 6.12
N GLU A 236 33.48 -21.92 7.32
CA GLU A 236 32.65 -21.28 8.35
C GLU A 236 33.07 -19.82 8.67
N PRO A 237 34.38 -19.49 8.83
CA PRO A 237 34.80 -18.10 9.05
C PRO A 237 34.46 -17.17 7.89
N TRP A 238 34.53 -17.68 6.66
CA TRP A 238 34.12 -16.94 5.46
C TRP A 238 32.61 -16.73 5.42
N GLY A 239 31.82 -17.72 5.86
CA GLY A 239 30.38 -17.58 5.99
C GLY A 239 29.99 -16.46 6.97
N ALA A 240 30.62 -16.43 8.15
CA ALA A 240 30.44 -15.34 9.12
C ALA A 240 30.86 -13.98 8.55
N TRP A 241 31.98 -13.93 7.82
CA TRP A 241 32.44 -12.72 7.16
C TRP A 241 31.43 -12.22 6.12
N LEU A 242 30.87 -13.11 5.28
CA LEU A 242 29.84 -12.73 4.30
C LEU A 242 28.58 -12.18 4.97
N ASP A 243 28.13 -12.81 6.05
CA ASP A 243 26.96 -12.36 6.81
C ASP A 243 27.18 -10.99 7.49
N SER A 244 28.43 -10.59 7.74
CA SER A 244 28.76 -9.26 8.28
C SER A 244 28.48 -8.11 7.29
N TYR A 245 28.43 -8.39 5.98
CA TYR A 245 28.09 -7.42 4.94
C TYR A 245 26.64 -7.60 4.48
N GLY A 246 25.68 -7.36 5.38
CA GLY A 246 24.25 -7.52 5.13
C GLY A 246 23.55 -6.36 4.40
N GLY A 247 24.25 -5.28 4.04
CA GLY A 247 23.64 -4.09 3.43
C GLY A 247 22.77 -3.27 4.39
N LEU A 248 21.96 -2.35 3.85
CA LEU A 248 21.11 -1.45 4.63
C LEU A 248 19.96 -2.17 5.36
N ILE A 249 19.45 -3.26 4.77
CA ILE A 249 18.37 -4.09 5.30
C ILE A 249 18.83 -5.54 5.20
N SER A 250 19.60 -5.99 6.19
CA SER A 250 20.15 -7.36 6.23
C SER A 250 19.08 -8.45 6.26
N ARG A 251 17.93 -8.15 6.85
CA ARG A 251 16.76 -9.04 6.96
C ARG A 251 15.86 -8.98 5.73
N TRP A 252 16.42 -9.40 4.60
CA TRP A 252 15.72 -9.41 3.31
C TRP A 252 14.47 -10.30 3.33
N GLU A 253 14.47 -11.35 4.15
CA GLU A 253 13.39 -12.34 4.26
C GLU A 253 12.06 -11.75 4.74
N VAL A 254 12.11 -10.72 5.58
CA VAL A 254 10.92 -10.14 6.25
C VAL A 254 9.93 -9.52 5.26
N LEU A 255 10.46 -8.87 4.21
CA LEU A 255 9.66 -8.16 3.20
C LEU A 255 9.55 -8.96 1.89
N PHE A 256 10.19 -10.13 1.84
CA PHE A 256 10.22 -10.96 0.64
C PHE A 256 8.86 -11.56 0.29
N ASN A 257 7.93 -11.63 1.25
CA ASN A 257 6.55 -12.04 1.02
C ASN A 257 5.86 -11.24 -0.10
N LEU A 258 6.06 -9.93 -0.18
CA LEU A 258 5.53 -9.09 -1.27
C LEU A 258 6.19 -9.41 -2.61
N THR A 259 7.48 -9.72 -2.59
CA THR A 259 8.22 -10.13 -3.78
C THR A 259 7.73 -11.46 -4.32
N ILE A 260 7.46 -12.44 -3.44
CA ILE A 260 6.88 -13.74 -3.83
C ILE A 260 5.56 -13.58 -4.60
N LEU A 261 4.70 -12.64 -4.19
CA LEU A 261 3.45 -12.37 -4.90
C LEU A 261 3.70 -11.87 -6.33
N ARG A 262 4.76 -11.07 -6.55
CA ARG A 262 5.19 -10.70 -7.92
C ARG A 262 5.71 -11.88 -8.70
N LEU A 263 6.49 -12.77 -8.06
CA LEU A 263 7.02 -13.96 -8.72
C LEU A 263 5.89 -14.89 -9.19
N ILE A 264 4.89 -15.12 -8.32
CA ILE A 264 3.69 -15.88 -8.67
C ILE A 264 2.93 -15.20 -9.82
N SER A 265 2.75 -13.87 -9.75
CA SER A 265 2.09 -13.14 -10.83
C SER A 265 2.81 -13.27 -12.17
N PHE A 266 4.15 -13.23 -12.20
CA PHE A 266 4.91 -13.44 -13.43
C PHE A 266 4.64 -14.83 -14.02
N ASN A 267 4.72 -15.87 -13.19
CA ASN A 267 4.52 -17.26 -13.65
C ASN A 267 3.11 -17.49 -14.20
N LEU A 268 2.08 -16.93 -13.55
CA LEU A 268 0.70 -17.07 -14.01
C LEU A 268 0.44 -16.23 -15.27
N ASP A 269 0.96 -15.00 -15.35
CA ASP A 269 0.88 -14.16 -16.55
C ASP A 269 1.55 -14.85 -17.76
N TYR A 270 2.71 -15.49 -17.55
CA TYR A 270 3.37 -16.30 -18.56
C TYR A 270 2.54 -17.55 -18.93
N TYR A 271 2.01 -18.28 -17.95
CA TYR A 271 1.17 -19.46 -18.21
C TYR A 271 -0.06 -19.15 -19.08
N TRP A 272 -0.72 -18.01 -18.81
CA TRP A 272 -1.87 -17.57 -19.58
C TRP A 272 -1.48 -17.07 -20.97
N SER A 273 -0.31 -16.45 -21.13
CA SER A 273 0.18 -15.99 -22.45
C SER A 273 0.37 -17.16 -23.42
N LEU A 274 0.85 -18.31 -22.95
CA LEU A 274 1.01 -19.53 -23.76
C LEU A 274 -0.32 -20.11 -24.29
N GLY A 275 -1.45 -19.73 -23.70
CA GLY A 275 -2.77 -20.18 -24.12
C GLY A 275 -3.38 -19.39 -25.28
N GLN A 276 -2.82 -18.22 -25.61
CA GLN A 276 -3.34 -17.38 -26.69
C GLN A 276 -2.80 -17.84 -28.04
N ARG A 277 -3.62 -18.57 -28.80
CA ARG A 277 -3.34 -18.94 -30.19
C ARG A 277 -4.07 -17.95 -31.12
N GLY A 278 -3.33 -17.23 -31.97
CA GLY A 278 -3.87 -16.33 -33.00
C GLY A 278 -3.44 -14.87 -32.86
N SER A 279 -4.06 -13.96 -33.63
CA SER A 279 -3.73 -12.53 -33.61
C SER A 279 -3.99 -11.88 -32.25
N SER A 280 -3.24 -10.80 -31.95
CA SER A 280 -3.26 -10.13 -30.67
C SER A 280 -4.68 -9.69 -30.30
N PRO A 281 -5.15 -9.86 -29.04
CA PRO A 281 -6.44 -9.33 -28.59
C PRO A 281 -6.60 -7.83 -28.89
N ILE A 282 -5.48 -7.09 -28.90
CA ILE A 282 -5.43 -5.67 -29.26
C ILE A 282 -5.82 -5.47 -30.72
N GLU A 283 -5.22 -6.24 -31.64
CA GLU A 283 -5.52 -6.16 -33.08
C GLU A 283 -6.96 -6.58 -33.37
N LYS A 284 -7.42 -7.68 -32.77
CA LYS A 284 -8.80 -8.19 -32.95
C LYS A 284 -9.86 -7.18 -32.52
N LYS A 285 -9.60 -6.47 -31.42
CA LYS A 285 -10.51 -5.46 -30.87
C LYS A 285 -10.21 -4.04 -31.38
N GLN A 286 -9.24 -3.88 -32.29
CA GLN A 286 -8.76 -2.60 -32.80
C GLN A 286 -8.46 -1.58 -31.68
N LEU A 287 -7.90 -2.04 -30.57
CA LEU A 287 -7.59 -1.20 -29.42
C LEU A 287 -6.31 -0.41 -29.67
N ASN A 288 -6.26 0.83 -29.16
CA ASN A 288 -5.03 1.60 -29.08
C ASN A 288 -4.20 1.13 -27.86
N PRO A 289 -2.99 0.56 -28.05
CA PRO A 289 -2.13 0.10 -26.95
C PRO A 289 -1.78 1.18 -25.92
N ALA A 290 -1.75 2.45 -26.33
CA ALA A 290 -1.45 3.57 -25.44
C ALA A 290 -2.65 4.01 -24.58
N GLN A 291 -3.85 3.52 -24.89
CA GLN A 291 -5.10 3.91 -24.26
C GLN A 291 -5.91 2.68 -23.82
N LEU A 292 -5.22 1.66 -23.30
CA LEU A 292 -5.89 0.49 -22.73
C LEU A 292 -6.57 0.83 -21.41
N SER A 293 -7.73 0.21 -21.16
CA SER A 293 -8.34 0.22 -19.84
C SER A 293 -7.45 -0.51 -18.83
N GLU A 294 -7.65 -0.27 -17.55
CA GLU A 294 -6.87 -0.97 -16.52
C GLU A 294 -7.06 -2.49 -16.61
N ARG A 295 -8.29 -2.95 -16.79
CA ARG A 295 -8.59 -4.37 -16.97
C ARG A 295 -7.86 -4.93 -18.17
N ASP A 296 -7.83 -4.21 -19.29
CA ASP A 296 -7.14 -4.66 -20.50
C ASP A 296 -5.62 -4.76 -20.27
N ARG A 297 -5.00 -3.79 -19.58
CA ARG A 297 -3.56 -3.85 -19.24
C ARG A 297 -3.17 -5.06 -18.39
N ILE A 298 -4.07 -5.51 -17.52
CA ILE A 298 -3.84 -6.68 -16.66
C ILE A 298 -4.11 -7.99 -17.43
N THR A 299 -5.17 -8.03 -18.22
CA THR A 299 -5.69 -9.27 -18.82
C THR A 299 -5.11 -9.60 -20.19
N ILE A 300 -4.66 -8.60 -20.95
CA ILE A 300 -3.98 -8.81 -22.24
C ILE A 300 -2.52 -9.15 -21.94
N PRO A 301 -2.03 -10.33 -22.34
CA PRO A 301 -0.63 -10.71 -22.15
C PRO A 301 0.34 -9.78 -22.86
N ALA A 302 1.54 -9.67 -22.30
CA ALA A 302 2.67 -9.02 -22.97
C ALA A 302 3.09 -9.80 -24.23
N ASP A 303 3.94 -9.20 -25.08
CA ASP A 303 4.48 -9.91 -26.23
C ASP A 303 5.37 -11.06 -25.72
N ALA A 304 5.41 -12.19 -26.45
CA ALA A 304 6.18 -13.37 -26.01
C ALA A 304 7.66 -13.04 -25.69
N ARG A 305 8.27 -12.12 -26.46
CA ARG A 305 9.66 -11.66 -26.24
C ARG A 305 9.87 -10.85 -24.95
N ASP A 306 8.79 -10.27 -24.41
CA ASP A 306 8.89 -9.41 -23.23
C ASP A 306 8.96 -10.24 -21.94
N TYR A 307 8.54 -11.50 -21.96
CA TYR A 307 8.75 -12.48 -20.89
C TYR A 307 10.21 -12.96 -20.87
N SER A 308 11.13 -12.00 -20.73
CA SER A 308 12.57 -12.22 -20.64
C SER A 308 13.07 -12.09 -19.20
N PHE A 309 14.19 -12.73 -18.89
CA PHE A 309 14.78 -12.69 -17.56
C PHE A 309 15.13 -11.25 -17.12
N ARG A 310 15.60 -10.40 -18.05
CA ARG A 310 15.90 -8.99 -17.79
C ARG A 310 14.66 -8.23 -17.29
N ASN A 311 13.57 -8.33 -18.04
CA ASN A 311 12.32 -7.64 -17.70
C ASN A 311 11.72 -8.19 -16.41
N TYR A 312 11.82 -9.50 -16.20
CA TYR A 312 11.38 -10.17 -14.99
C TYR A 312 12.13 -9.67 -13.74
N VAL A 313 13.46 -9.57 -13.77
CA VAL A 313 14.24 -9.05 -12.64
C VAL A 313 13.92 -7.58 -12.38
N GLY A 314 13.83 -6.74 -13.43
CA GLY A 314 13.44 -5.34 -13.30
C GLY A 314 12.03 -5.16 -12.68
N TYR A 315 11.10 -6.07 -12.99
CA TYR A 315 9.77 -6.11 -12.37
C TYR A 315 9.78 -6.63 -10.93
N ALA A 316 10.44 -7.76 -10.66
CA ALA A 316 10.44 -8.40 -9.35
C ALA A 316 11.13 -7.53 -8.29
N ALA A 317 12.25 -6.90 -8.66
CA ALA A 317 13.00 -5.96 -7.84
C ALA A 317 12.77 -4.49 -8.24
N TYR A 318 11.58 -4.17 -8.77
CA TYR A 318 11.22 -2.79 -9.11
C TYR A 318 11.33 -1.91 -7.86
N ALA A 319 12.36 -1.05 -7.82
CA ALA A 319 12.80 -0.38 -6.60
C ALA A 319 11.68 0.37 -5.85
N PRO A 320 10.80 1.13 -6.51
CA PRO A 320 9.71 1.85 -5.85
C PRO A 320 8.69 0.97 -5.13
N LEU A 321 8.62 -0.34 -5.43
CA LEU A 321 7.64 -1.24 -4.81
C LEU A 321 8.28 -2.49 -4.20
N TYR A 322 9.61 -2.65 -4.28
CA TYR A 322 10.32 -3.86 -3.84
C TYR A 322 10.14 -4.15 -2.35
N LEU A 323 10.40 -3.15 -1.49
CA LEU A 323 10.34 -3.29 -0.03
C LEU A 323 8.91 -3.32 0.49
N VAL A 324 8.07 -2.42 0.01
CA VAL A 324 6.67 -2.29 0.41
C VAL A 324 5.91 -1.51 -0.66
N GLY A 325 4.59 -1.62 -0.62
CA GLY A 325 3.69 -0.91 -1.49
C GLY A 325 2.82 -1.85 -2.30
N PRO A 326 1.96 -1.29 -3.16
CA PRO A 326 1.01 -2.11 -3.87
C PRO A 326 1.62 -3.05 -4.89
N ILE A 327 1.01 -4.21 -5.00
CA ILE A 327 1.40 -5.27 -5.92
C ILE A 327 0.78 -4.96 -7.28
N ILE A 328 1.59 -5.07 -8.32
CA ILE A 328 1.19 -4.93 -9.72
C ILE A 328 1.49 -6.25 -10.42
N THR A 329 0.71 -6.59 -11.45
CA THR A 329 0.99 -7.78 -12.26
C THR A 329 2.09 -7.52 -13.28
N PHE A 330 2.69 -8.57 -13.82
CA PHE A 330 3.75 -8.43 -14.81
C PHE A 330 3.22 -7.82 -16.11
N ASN A 331 2.03 -8.25 -16.56
CA ASN A 331 1.40 -7.69 -17.76
C ASN A 331 1.15 -6.18 -17.63
N ASP A 332 0.65 -5.72 -16.48
CA ASP A 332 0.40 -4.30 -16.24
C ASP A 332 1.71 -3.52 -16.16
N TYR A 333 2.75 -4.06 -15.50
CA TYR A 333 4.08 -3.47 -15.48
C TYR A 333 4.65 -3.25 -16.89
N ILE A 334 4.62 -4.29 -17.74
CA ILE A 334 5.12 -4.21 -19.12
C ILE A 334 4.29 -3.25 -19.96
N SER A 335 2.95 -3.28 -19.83
CA SER A 335 2.07 -2.36 -20.53
C SER A 335 2.41 -0.90 -20.18
N GLN A 336 2.58 -0.59 -18.89
CA GLN A 336 2.95 0.74 -18.42
C GLN A 336 4.40 1.12 -18.77
N ALA A 337 5.30 0.15 -18.92
CA ALA A 337 6.68 0.35 -19.36
C ALA A 337 6.80 0.57 -20.88
N LYS A 338 5.86 0.08 -21.69
CA LYS A 338 5.73 0.46 -23.11
C LYS A 338 5.03 1.81 -23.25
N TYR A 339 3.88 1.97 -22.61
CA TYR A 339 3.01 3.15 -22.74
C TYR A 339 2.71 3.72 -21.35
N ARG A 340 3.15 4.95 -21.08
CA ARG A 340 2.87 5.60 -19.80
C ARG A 340 1.35 5.69 -19.59
N SER A 341 0.88 5.24 -18.42
CA SER A 341 -0.54 5.31 -18.08
C SER A 341 -1.03 6.76 -18.09
N SER A 342 -2.13 7.04 -18.80
CA SER A 342 -2.76 8.36 -18.85
C SER A 342 -3.31 8.79 -17.50
N THR A 343 -3.46 7.86 -16.56
CA THR A 343 -3.79 8.20 -15.18
C THR A 343 -2.72 9.11 -14.56
N ILE A 344 -1.43 8.97 -14.87
CA ILE A 344 -0.36 9.71 -14.17
C ILE A 344 -0.28 11.18 -14.62
N GLU A 345 -1.19 12.00 -14.09
CA GLU A 345 -1.26 13.45 -14.26
C GLU A 345 -0.39 14.18 -13.22
N GLY A 346 0.44 15.14 -13.65
CA GLY A 346 1.39 15.82 -12.76
C GLY A 346 0.74 16.48 -11.54
N TRP A 347 -0.35 17.24 -11.77
CA TRP A 347 -1.05 17.93 -10.68
C TRP A 347 -1.78 16.96 -9.73
N ARG A 348 -2.16 15.77 -10.21
CA ARG A 348 -2.70 14.71 -9.36
C ARG A 348 -1.62 14.11 -8.46
N THR A 349 -0.44 13.84 -9.02
CA THR A 349 0.72 13.37 -8.24
C THR A 349 1.14 14.39 -7.18
N VAL A 350 1.11 15.68 -7.49
CA VAL A 350 1.38 16.75 -6.49
C VAL A 350 0.36 16.71 -5.35
N ARG A 351 -0.94 16.61 -5.63
CA ARG A 351 -1.98 16.48 -4.59
C ARG A 351 -1.78 15.21 -3.76
N TYR A 352 -1.40 14.10 -4.39
CA TYR A 352 -1.09 12.85 -3.69
C TYR A 352 0.09 13.02 -2.72
N ALA A 353 1.16 13.72 -3.16
CA ALA A 353 2.30 14.05 -2.31
C ALA A 353 1.92 14.94 -1.12
N VAL A 354 1.13 16.00 -1.35
CA VAL A 354 0.60 16.85 -0.27
C VAL A 354 -0.20 16.01 0.73
N ARG A 355 -1.05 15.10 0.25
CA ARG A 355 -1.84 14.21 1.11
C ARG A 355 -0.96 13.25 1.93
N PHE A 356 0.14 12.76 1.37
CA PHE A 356 1.12 11.98 2.12
C PHE A 356 1.73 12.81 3.26
N VAL A 357 2.16 14.05 2.98
CA VAL A 357 2.71 14.96 3.99
C VAL A 357 1.69 15.26 5.09
N LEU A 358 0.43 15.53 4.74
CA LEU A 358 -0.63 15.77 5.74
C LEU A 358 -0.85 14.56 6.66
N VAL A 359 -0.82 13.34 6.12
CA VAL A 359 -0.94 12.12 6.94
C VAL A 359 0.31 11.90 7.81
N LEU A 360 1.50 12.23 7.31
CA LEU A 360 2.72 12.15 8.11
C LEU A 360 2.68 13.14 9.28
N LEU A 361 2.25 14.37 9.03
CA LEU A 361 2.06 15.38 10.07
C LEU A 361 0.99 14.96 11.08
N ALA A 362 -0.11 14.34 10.64
CA ALA A 362 -1.13 13.80 11.53
C ALA A 362 -0.59 12.67 12.43
N MET A 363 0.23 11.77 11.88
CA MET A 363 0.92 10.74 12.66
C MET A 363 1.87 11.38 13.69
N GLU A 364 2.71 12.33 13.27
CA GLU A 364 3.61 13.03 14.19
C GLU A 364 2.83 13.77 15.28
N ALA A 365 1.73 14.46 14.95
CA ALA A 365 0.89 15.13 15.94
C ALA A 365 0.35 14.13 16.97
N ILE A 366 -0.24 13.01 16.53
CA ILE A 366 -0.74 11.97 17.46
C ILE A 366 0.37 11.48 18.39
N LEU A 367 1.59 11.24 17.89
CA LEU A 367 2.70 10.78 18.72
C LEU A 367 3.23 11.82 19.70
N HIS A 368 3.08 13.11 19.42
CA HIS A 368 3.46 14.18 20.35
C HIS A 368 2.38 14.42 21.40
N PHE A 369 1.11 14.24 21.07
CA PHE A 369 0.00 14.62 21.95
C PHE A 369 -0.65 13.43 22.70
N ASN A 370 -0.65 12.23 22.11
CA ASN A 370 -1.29 11.04 22.65
C ASN A 370 -0.27 9.90 22.79
N TYR A 371 0.32 9.76 23.99
CA TYR A 371 1.41 8.82 24.31
C TYR A 371 0.93 7.37 24.52
N VAL A 372 0.00 6.90 23.69
CA VAL A 372 -0.67 5.62 23.91
C VAL A 372 0.22 4.39 23.63
N GLY A 373 1.21 4.52 22.76
CA GLY A 373 2.16 3.46 22.44
C GLY A 373 2.98 3.10 23.68
N VAL A 374 3.61 4.12 24.28
CA VAL A 374 4.40 3.95 25.51
C VAL A 374 3.53 3.58 26.71
N ILE A 375 2.35 4.18 26.89
CA ILE A 375 1.43 3.81 27.97
C ILE A 375 1.10 2.32 27.89
N SER A 376 0.88 1.80 26.69
CA SER A 376 0.62 0.37 26.49
C SER A 376 1.84 -0.52 26.72
N LEU A 377 3.05 0.01 26.58
CA LEU A 377 4.30 -0.73 26.66
C LEU A 377 4.73 -0.98 28.12
N VAL A 378 4.39 -0.06 29.03
CA VAL A 378 4.83 -0.11 30.44
C VAL A 378 3.95 -0.97 31.35
N ASN A 379 3.15 -1.89 30.79
CA ASN A 379 2.21 -2.74 31.53
C ASN A 379 1.37 -1.95 32.54
N PRO A 380 0.56 -0.99 32.06
CA PRO A 380 -0.16 -0.08 32.94
C PRO A 380 -1.24 -0.84 33.71
N ASP A 381 -1.51 -0.38 34.92
CA ASP A 381 -2.69 -0.82 35.66
C ASP A 381 -3.94 -0.22 35.02
N TRP A 382 -4.60 -1.00 34.16
CA TRP A 382 -5.79 -0.58 33.43
C TRP A 382 -6.97 -0.22 34.35
N SER A 383 -7.00 -0.72 35.58
CA SER A 383 -8.06 -0.39 36.56
C SER A 383 -7.99 1.06 37.03
N SER A 384 -6.82 1.70 36.90
CA SER A 384 -6.62 3.12 37.22
C SER A 384 -7.18 4.09 36.17
N TYR A 385 -7.66 3.59 35.03
CA TYR A 385 -8.19 4.41 33.94
C TYR A 385 -9.72 4.37 33.95
N THR A 386 -10.33 5.51 33.64
CA THR A 386 -11.80 5.55 33.45
C THR A 386 -12.20 4.79 32.18
N PRO A 387 -13.45 4.32 32.06
CA PRO A 387 -13.93 3.67 30.85
C PRO A 387 -13.73 4.53 29.58
N ALA A 388 -13.92 5.85 29.69
CA ALA A 388 -13.68 6.78 28.59
C ALA A 388 -12.19 6.84 28.19
N GLN A 389 -11.28 6.90 29.16
CA GLN A 389 -9.84 6.87 28.90
C GLN A 389 -9.41 5.57 28.23
N LEU A 390 -9.84 4.42 28.75
CA LEU A 390 -9.52 3.11 28.16
C LEU A 390 -10.01 2.98 26.73
N SER A 391 -11.26 3.39 26.47
CA SER A 391 -11.85 3.36 25.13
C SER A 391 -11.08 4.23 24.15
N LEU A 392 -10.76 5.47 24.54
CA LEU A 392 -10.10 6.44 23.65
C LEU A 392 -8.61 6.14 23.47
N LEU A 393 -7.91 5.66 24.49
CA LEU A 393 -6.55 5.13 24.32
C LEU A 393 -6.56 3.96 23.32
N SER A 394 -7.46 2.99 23.50
CA SER A 394 -7.58 1.87 22.56
C SER A 394 -7.88 2.32 21.13
N PHE A 395 -8.77 3.31 20.98
CA PHE A 395 -9.10 3.93 19.70
C PHE A 395 -7.86 4.55 19.03
N PHE A 396 -7.09 5.39 19.73
CA PHE A 396 -5.89 6.02 19.16
C PHE A 396 -4.76 5.02 18.89
N LYS A 397 -4.65 3.96 19.70
CA LYS A 397 -3.70 2.87 19.42
C LYS A 397 -4.00 2.20 18.08
N LEU A 398 -5.28 1.93 17.80
CA LEU A 398 -5.69 1.39 16.50
C LEU A 398 -5.41 2.37 15.35
N HIS A 399 -5.61 3.67 15.57
CA HIS A 399 -5.28 4.69 14.57
C HIS A 399 -3.77 4.74 14.28
N ILE A 400 -2.92 4.67 15.30
CA ILE A 400 -1.47 4.58 15.13
C ILE A 400 -1.09 3.33 14.32
N ILE A 401 -1.70 2.17 14.59
CA ILE A 401 -1.46 0.95 13.83
C ILE A 401 -1.86 1.13 12.36
N TRP A 402 -2.98 1.78 12.10
CA TRP A 402 -3.41 2.05 10.73
C TRP A 402 -2.47 3.03 10.02
N LEU A 403 -2.08 4.13 10.67
CA LEU A 403 -1.19 5.16 10.12
C LEU A 403 0.22 4.61 9.83
N LYS A 404 0.79 3.82 10.74
CA LYS A 404 2.13 3.25 10.55
C LYS A 404 2.21 2.30 9.36
N LEU A 405 1.12 1.63 9.00
CA LEU A 405 1.05 0.78 7.81
C LEU A 405 0.75 1.60 6.54
N LEU A 406 -0.11 2.62 6.65
CA LEU A 406 -0.50 3.48 5.53
C LEU A 406 0.65 4.34 5.00
N LEU A 407 1.49 4.89 5.89
CA LEU A 407 2.55 5.84 5.53
C LEU A 407 3.59 5.24 4.56
N PRO A 408 4.23 4.09 4.87
CA PRO A 408 5.09 3.42 3.90
C PRO A 408 4.33 3.15 2.59
N TRP A 409 3.12 2.60 2.68
CA TRP A 409 2.34 2.26 1.49
C TRP A 409 2.14 3.44 0.53
N ARG A 410 1.78 4.61 1.07
CA ARG A 410 1.60 5.84 0.29
C ARG A 410 2.91 6.40 -0.25
N MET A 411 3.97 6.38 0.53
CA MET A 411 5.26 6.90 0.09
C MET A 411 5.83 6.09 -1.08
N PHE A 412 5.81 4.76 -0.99
CA PHE A 412 6.31 3.88 -2.05
C PHE A 412 5.40 3.91 -3.29
N ARG A 413 4.07 4.08 -3.12
CA ARG A 413 3.18 4.39 -4.24
C ARG A 413 3.50 5.75 -4.88
N LEU A 414 3.74 6.80 -4.10
CA LEU A 414 4.13 8.12 -4.61
C LEU A 414 5.43 8.01 -5.41
N TRP A 415 6.41 7.25 -4.92
CA TRP A 415 7.65 6.97 -5.65
C TRP A 415 7.38 6.31 -7.01
N SER A 416 6.53 5.29 -7.05
CA SER A 416 6.12 4.63 -8.30
C SER A 416 5.43 5.60 -9.27
N LEU A 417 4.54 6.47 -8.77
CA LEU A 417 3.84 7.48 -9.56
C LEU A 417 4.80 8.51 -10.17
N VAL A 418 5.80 8.96 -9.40
CA VAL A 418 6.82 9.89 -9.88
C VAL A 418 7.71 9.21 -10.94
N ASP A 419 8.01 7.91 -10.76
CA ASP A 419 8.76 7.12 -11.73
C ASP A 419 7.95 6.75 -12.99
N GLY A 420 6.61 6.88 -12.95
CA GLY A 420 5.74 6.71 -14.11
C GLY A 420 5.04 5.35 -14.20
N ILE A 421 4.86 4.65 -13.09
CA ILE A 421 3.94 3.51 -12.95
C ILE A 421 2.82 3.86 -11.95
N ASP A 422 1.58 3.51 -12.29
CA ASP A 422 0.40 3.68 -11.44
C ASP A 422 -0.06 2.34 -10.87
N PRO A 423 0.43 1.97 -9.67
CA PRO A 423 -0.08 0.82 -8.95
C PRO A 423 -1.40 1.14 -8.24
N ARG A 424 -2.24 0.12 -8.04
CA ARG A 424 -3.52 0.23 -7.29
C ARG A 424 -3.28 0.68 -5.86
N GLU A 425 -3.99 1.68 -5.34
CA GLU A 425 -3.96 1.98 -3.92
C GLU A 425 -4.79 0.96 -3.13
N HIS A 426 -4.20 -0.18 -2.82
CA HIS A 426 -4.72 -1.09 -1.81
C HIS A 426 -4.15 -0.65 -0.47
N GLY A 427 -4.78 0.26 0.28
CA GLY A 427 -4.34 0.47 1.67
C GLY A 427 -4.24 -0.87 2.42
N PRO A 428 -3.39 -0.99 3.46
CA PRO A 428 -3.38 -2.17 4.31
C PRO A 428 -4.80 -2.35 4.89
N LEU A 429 -5.52 -3.31 4.30
CA LEU A 429 -6.96 -3.58 4.42
C LEU A 429 -7.88 -2.54 3.73
N PRO A 430 -8.60 -2.93 2.66
CA PRO A 430 -9.75 -2.18 2.19
C PRO A 430 -10.98 -2.56 3.04
N GLN A 431 -11.39 -1.66 3.92
CA GLN A 431 -12.75 -1.62 4.47
C GLN A 431 -13.80 -1.61 3.34
N GLN A 432 -13.40 -1.26 2.12
CA GLN A 432 -14.19 -1.28 0.90
C GLN A 432 -14.47 -2.70 0.34
N GLN A 433 -13.66 -3.72 0.64
CA GLN A 433 -14.01 -5.11 0.27
C GLN A 433 -15.07 -5.72 1.21
N LEU A 434 -15.17 -5.22 2.45
CA LEU A 434 -16.26 -5.57 3.37
C LEU A 434 -17.58 -4.83 3.05
N GLN A 435 -17.56 -3.79 2.21
CA GLN A 435 -18.77 -3.05 1.83
C GLN A 435 -19.49 -3.62 0.59
N HIS A 436 -19.04 -4.77 0.06
CA HIS A 436 -19.81 -5.45 -0.99
C HIS A 436 -20.97 -6.22 -0.33
N PRO A 437 -22.24 -5.84 -0.52
CA PRO A 437 -23.38 -6.46 0.18
C PRO A 437 -23.47 -7.97 -0.05
N ALA A 438 -22.99 -8.45 -1.21
CA ALA A 438 -22.92 -9.86 -1.54
C ALA A 438 -21.90 -10.68 -0.72
N LEU A 439 -20.87 -10.04 -0.16
CA LEU A 439 -19.82 -10.72 0.61
C LEU A 439 -20.21 -10.84 2.09
N LEU A 440 -20.86 -9.81 2.65
CA LEU A 440 -21.47 -9.85 3.98
C LEU A 440 -22.61 -10.89 4.06
N ALA A 441 -23.45 -10.99 3.03
CA ALA A 441 -24.50 -12.01 2.95
C ALA A 441 -23.96 -13.45 2.86
N ARG A 442 -22.74 -13.64 2.33
CA ARG A 442 -22.08 -14.95 2.22
C ARG A 442 -21.28 -15.35 3.46
N LEU A 443 -20.87 -14.40 4.29
CA LEU A 443 -20.11 -14.63 5.52
C LEU A 443 -21.00 -14.77 6.76
N ALA A 444 -22.22 -14.24 6.74
CA ALA A 444 -23.18 -14.34 7.86
C ALA A 444 -23.45 -15.78 8.34
N PRO A 445 -23.57 -16.82 7.48
CA PRO A 445 -23.78 -18.20 7.94
C PRO A 445 -22.51 -18.86 8.50
N LEU A 446 -21.32 -18.36 8.14
CA LEU A 446 -20.03 -18.94 8.54
C LEU A 446 -19.57 -18.48 9.94
N LEU A 447 -20.15 -17.41 10.47
CA LEU A 447 -19.87 -16.87 11.80
C LEU A 447 -20.82 -17.39 12.90
N GLN A 448 -21.77 -18.26 12.56
CA GLN A 448 -22.79 -18.77 13.49
C GLN A 448 -22.38 -19.89 14.46
N PRO A 449 -21.31 -20.69 14.30
CA PRO A 449 -21.04 -21.78 15.25
C PRO A 449 -20.00 -21.38 16.30
N LEU A 450 -20.35 -20.44 17.19
CA LEU A 450 -19.68 -20.28 18.49
C LEU A 450 -20.67 -20.11 19.66
N ALA A 451 -21.96 -20.34 19.43
CA ALA A 451 -22.94 -20.48 20.50
C ALA A 451 -23.24 -21.96 20.72
N HIS A 452 -22.44 -22.65 21.54
CA HIS A 452 -22.88 -23.92 22.13
C HIS A 452 -23.62 -23.63 23.46
N PRO A 453 -24.61 -24.47 23.82
CA PRO A 453 -25.58 -24.15 24.85
C PRO A 453 -25.03 -24.45 26.26
N LEU A 454 -25.03 -23.44 27.13
CA LEU A 454 -24.90 -23.65 28.57
C LEU A 454 -26.26 -24.10 29.11
N HIS A 455 -26.35 -25.37 29.50
CA HIS A 455 -27.39 -25.88 30.38
C HIS A 455 -27.29 -25.17 31.73
N LEU A 456 -28.29 -24.35 32.07
CA LEU A 456 -28.56 -23.94 33.45
C LEU A 456 -30.07 -23.91 33.72
N ARG A 457 -30.40 -24.45 34.89
CA ARG A 457 -31.72 -24.77 35.43
C ARG A 457 -32.63 -23.54 35.59
N ALA A 458 -33.93 -23.83 35.54
CA ALA A 458 -35.05 -22.93 35.70
C ALA A 458 -35.00 -22.03 36.96
N SER A 459 -35.20 -20.73 36.78
CA SER A 459 -36.28 -19.92 37.39
C SER A 459 -35.99 -18.41 37.27
N GLY A 460 -37.01 -17.63 36.89
CA GLY A 460 -37.08 -16.19 37.21
C GLY A 460 -36.72 -15.19 36.10
N ARG A 461 -37.75 -14.80 35.32
CA ARG A 461 -37.93 -13.58 34.50
C ARG A 461 -36.78 -12.57 34.36
N LEU A 462 -36.48 -12.21 33.11
CA LEU A 462 -36.19 -10.83 32.72
C LEU A 462 -36.73 -10.56 31.30
N VAL A 463 -37.59 -9.56 31.22
CA VAL A 463 -38.16 -9.00 29.99
C VAL A 463 -37.10 -8.12 29.33
N VAL A 464 -36.87 -8.28 28.03
CA VAL A 464 -36.06 -7.35 27.21
C VAL A 464 -36.94 -6.87 26.07
N PRO A 465 -37.19 -5.56 25.92
CA PRO A 465 -37.95 -5.03 24.79
C PRO A 465 -37.07 -4.95 23.53
N ASP A 466 -37.73 -5.08 22.38
CA ASP A 466 -37.17 -4.98 21.04
C ASP A 466 -36.36 -3.70 20.82
N LEU A 467 -35.16 -3.86 20.25
CA LEU A 467 -34.41 -2.77 19.65
C LEU A 467 -33.87 -3.23 18.29
N GLU A 468 -34.74 -3.17 17.27
CA GLU A 468 -34.31 -3.21 15.88
C GLU A 468 -33.51 -1.93 15.57
N ILE A 469 -32.18 -2.02 15.61
CA ILE A 469 -31.30 -0.98 15.07
C ILE A 469 -31.16 -1.22 13.57
N HIS A 470 -31.92 -0.47 12.78
CA HIS A 470 -31.64 -0.26 11.36
C HIS A 470 -30.30 0.50 11.22
N CYS A 471 -29.22 -0.25 10.99
CA CYS A 471 -27.89 0.30 10.76
C CYS A 471 -27.75 0.76 9.30
N SER A 472 -28.37 1.90 8.99
CA SER A 472 -28.06 2.68 7.80
C SER A 472 -27.49 4.01 8.26
N HIS A 473 -26.16 4.19 8.23
CA HIS A 473 -25.51 5.44 7.82
C HIS A 473 -23.98 5.34 7.89
N HIS A 474 -23.36 5.70 6.77
CA HIS A 474 -21.93 5.80 6.53
C HIS A 474 -21.30 6.96 7.30
N LEU A 475 -20.50 6.66 8.33
CA LEU A 475 -19.44 7.55 8.81
C LEU A 475 -18.13 7.11 8.14
N ASN A 476 -17.75 7.84 7.11
CA ASN A 476 -16.59 7.55 6.29
C ASN A 476 -15.32 8.05 7.02
N ILE A 477 -14.33 7.18 7.23
CA ILE A 477 -13.03 7.54 7.84
C ILE A 477 -12.29 8.61 7.01
N SER A 478 -12.60 8.73 5.71
CA SER A 478 -12.16 9.86 4.90
C SER A 478 -12.64 11.22 5.43
N SER A 479 -13.82 11.27 6.07
CA SER A 479 -14.35 12.48 6.71
C SER A 479 -13.59 12.85 7.99
N PHE A 480 -12.96 11.88 8.68
CA PHE A 480 -12.10 12.15 9.84
C PHE A 480 -10.76 12.78 9.43
N ILE A 481 -10.15 12.30 8.34
CA ILE A 481 -8.95 12.94 7.76
C ILE A 481 -9.30 14.34 7.22
N TYR A 482 -10.50 14.49 6.63
CA TYR A 482 -11.02 15.79 6.21
C TYR A 482 -11.19 16.74 7.41
N LEU A 483 -11.68 16.25 8.56
CA LEU A 483 -11.83 17.04 9.79
C LEU A 483 -10.49 17.40 10.43
N CYS A 484 -9.54 16.46 10.53
CA CYS A 484 -8.20 16.74 11.06
C CYS A 484 -7.42 17.75 10.20
N SER A 485 -7.84 17.98 8.95
CA SER A 485 -7.23 18.98 8.04
C SER A 485 -7.97 20.31 8.01
N ILE A 486 -9.10 20.41 8.71
CA ILE A 486 -9.84 21.65 8.92
C ILE A 486 -9.48 22.25 10.30
N VAL A 487 -8.97 21.43 11.23
CA VAL A 487 -8.61 21.81 12.60
C VAL A 487 -7.10 22.10 12.76
N ALA A 488 -6.30 21.92 11.70
CA ALA A 488 -4.95 22.45 11.55
C ALA A 488 -4.95 23.48 10.41
#